data_AF-A0A951J6L7-F1
#
_entry.id   AF-A0A951J6L7-F1
#
_cell.length_a   1.000
_cell.length_b   1.000
_cell.length_c   1.000
_cell.angle_alpha   90.00
_cell.angle_beta   90.00
_cell.angle_gamma   90.00
#
_symmetry.space_group_name_H-M   'P 1'
#
loop_
_entity.id
_entity.type
_entity.pdbx_description
1 polymer ?
#
loop_
_entity_poly.entity_id
_entity_poly.type
_entity_poly.pdbx_seq_one_letter_code
_entity_poly.pdbx_strand_id
1 'polypeptide(L)'
;MTARVTAPSGTVSEVPLEWSVDEDGLYAAGITPTETGDHQVGLTVERDGGTLGVDRLTLSVGPGDEEYFDAGRRTALLRRVASETGGRFYTPASVASLPEDVQYTGGGVTLVEERDLWDMPFLFLLLVGLVGAEWGLRRRRGLV
;
A
#
# COMPACT_ATOMS: atom_id res chain seq x y z
N MET A 1 0.75 -24.25 -32.15
CA MET A 1 -0.37 -24.71 -31.32
C MET A 1 -1.30 -23.52 -31.14
N THR A 2 -2.61 -23.71 -31.28
CA THR A 2 -3.59 -22.61 -31.16
C THR A 2 -4.65 -22.99 -30.13
N ALA A 3 -5.05 -22.00 -29.33
CA ALA A 3 -6.22 -22.09 -28.47
C ALA A 3 -7.38 -21.38 -29.17
N ARG A 4 -8.55 -22.00 -29.15
CA ARG A 4 -9.81 -21.40 -29.61
C ARG A 4 -10.61 -20.95 -28.40
N VAL A 5 -10.93 -19.67 -28.33
CA VAL A 5 -11.74 -19.09 -27.25
C VAL A 5 -13.09 -18.70 -27.82
N THR A 6 -14.16 -19.24 -27.24
CA THR A 6 -15.55 -18.91 -27.59
C THR A 6 -16.14 -18.06 -26.47
N ALA A 7 -16.51 -16.82 -26.80
CA ALA A 7 -17.19 -15.89 -25.90
C ALA A 7 -18.67 -16.31 -25.68
N PRO A 8 -19.33 -15.78 -24.63
CA PRO A 8 -20.74 -16.03 -24.36
C PRO A 8 -21.67 -15.66 -25.54
N SER A 9 -21.32 -14.61 -26.30
CA SER A 9 -22.03 -14.23 -27.52
C SER A 9 -21.90 -15.24 -28.67
N GLY A 10 -20.99 -16.21 -28.57
CA GLY A 10 -20.61 -17.12 -29.64
C GLY A 10 -19.49 -16.59 -30.53
N THR A 11 -18.96 -15.39 -30.27
CA THR A 11 -17.75 -14.89 -30.94
C THR A 11 -16.56 -15.81 -30.67
N VAL A 12 -15.86 -16.23 -31.73
CA VAL A 12 -14.70 -17.11 -31.65
C VAL A 12 -13.42 -16.33 -31.96
N SER A 13 -12.42 -16.44 -31.10
CA SER A 13 -11.05 -15.96 -31.35
C SER A 13 -10.04 -17.10 -31.29
N GLU A 14 -9.06 -17.07 -32.18
CA GLU A 14 -7.93 -18.01 -32.15
C GLU A 14 -6.72 -17.28 -31.57
N VAL A 15 -6.16 -17.84 -30.50
CA VAL A 15 -5.05 -17.27 -29.76
C VAL A 15 -3.85 -18.18 -29.94
N PRO A 16 -2.75 -17.69 -30.54
CA PRO A 16 -1.53 -18.48 -30.68
C PRO A 16 -0.95 -18.74 -29.30
N LEU A 17 -0.53 -19.98 -29.05
CA LEU A 17 0.25 -20.28 -27.85
C LEU A 17 1.73 -20.09 -28.14
N GLU A 18 2.39 -19.38 -27.24
CA GLU A 18 3.83 -19.17 -27.27
C GLU A 18 4.50 -20.21 -26.37
N TRP A 19 5.67 -20.70 -26.79
CA TRP A 19 6.46 -21.60 -25.97
C TRP A 19 7.11 -20.80 -24.83
N SER A 20 6.93 -21.26 -23.60
CA SER A 20 7.60 -20.66 -22.46
C SER A 20 9.04 -21.18 -22.40
N VAL A 21 10.01 -20.27 -22.47
CA VAL A 21 11.46 -20.55 -22.45
C VAL A 21 11.95 -21.15 -21.15
N ASP A 22 11.15 -21.09 -20.08
CA ASP A 22 11.55 -21.49 -18.74
C ASP A 22 11.34 -22.99 -18.47
N GLU A 23 10.49 -23.68 -19.24
CA GLU A 23 10.19 -25.10 -19.02
C GLU A 23 9.82 -25.84 -20.32
N ASP A 24 10.52 -26.95 -20.60
CA ASP A 24 10.26 -27.77 -21.79
C ASP A 24 8.83 -28.33 -21.77
N GLY A 25 8.08 -28.08 -22.84
CA GLY A 25 6.70 -28.55 -23.00
C GLY A 25 5.61 -27.62 -22.43
N LEU A 26 5.97 -26.49 -21.81
CA LEU A 26 5.00 -25.49 -21.38
C LEU A 26 4.68 -24.49 -22.51
N TYR A 27 3.39 -24.34 -22.79
CA TYR A 27 2.87 -23.37 -23.75
C TYR A 27 1.89 -22.44 -23.05
N ALA A 28 2.07 -21.12 -23.24
CA ALA A 28 1.29 -20.09 -22.58
C ALA A 28 0.63 -19.16 -23.61
N ALA A 29 -0.53 -18.62 -23.26
CA ALA A 29 -1.24 -17.63 -24.05
C ALA A 29 -1.93 -16.64 -23.12
N GLY A 30 -1.87 -15.35 -23.45
CA GLY A 30 -2.63 -14.30 -22.77
C GLY A 30 -3.95 -14.03 -23.49
N ILE A 31 -5.04 -13.94 -22.74
CA ILE A 31 -6.37 -13.61 -23.28
C ILE A 31 -6.91 -12.45 -22.45
N THR A 32 -7.37 -11.39 -23.12
CA THR A 32 -8.14 -10.31 -22.51
C THR A 32 -9.60 -10.46 -22.91
N PRO A 33 -10.48 -10.96 -22.03
CA PRO A 33 -11.89 -11.13 -22.35
C PRO A 33 -12.57 -9.79 -22.66
N THR A 34 -13.37 -9.74 -23.72
CA THR A 34 -14.14 -8.54 -24.11
C THR A 34 -15.58 -8.56 -23.61
N GLU A 35 -16.04 -9.70 -23.10
CA GLU A 35 -17.42 -9.92 -22.65
C GLU A 35 -17.44 -10.50 -21.23
N THR A 36 -18.54 -10.28 -20.52
CA THR A 36 -18.85 -10.92 -19.24
C THR A 36 -19.67 -12.18 -19.48
N GLY A 37 -19.37 -13.26 -18.75
CA GLY A 37 -20.04 -14.56 -18.82
C GLY A 37 -19.07 -15.73 -19.01
N ASP A 38 -19.64 -16.91 -19.25
CA ASP A 38 -18.87 -18.14 -19.43
C ASP A 38 -18.24 -18.22 -20.82
N HIS A 39 -16.92 -18.26 -20.85
CA HIS A 39 -16.10 -18.48 -22.04
C HIS A 39 -15.67 -19.94 -22.10
N GLN A 40 -15.70 -20.53 -23.29
CA GLN A 40 -15.19 -21.87 -23.52
C GLN A 40 -13.84 -21.79 -24.23
N VAL A 41 -12.81 -22.38 -23.65
CA VAL A 41 -11.49 -22.46 -24.26
C VAL A 41 -11.26 -23.90 -24.71
N GLY A 42 -11.09 -24.09 -26.01
CA GLY A 42 -10.72 -25.34 -26.64
C GLY A 42 -9.26 -25.31 -27.06
N LEU A 43 -8.52 -26.35 -26.70
CA LEU A 43 -7.11 -26.51 -27.06
C LEU A 43 -6.98 -27.68 -28.02
N THR A 44 -6.32 -27.49 -29.15
CA THR A 44 -5.98 -28.57 -30.08
C THR A 44 -4.48 -28.58 -30.29
N VAL A 45 -3.86 -29.73 -30.02
CA VAL A 45 -2.44 -29.96 -30.26
C VAL A 45 -2.28 -30.80 -31.50
N GLU A 46 -1.51 -30.33 -32.47
CA GLU A 46 -1.19 -31.06 -33.70
C GLU A 46 0.33 -31.19 -33.86
N ARG A 47 0.78 -32.35 -34.33
CA ARG A 47 2.17 -32.64 -34.70
C ARG A 47 2.19 -33.53 -35.93
N ASP A 48 3.01 -33.18 -36.91
CA ASP A 48 3.20 -33.94 -38.14
C ASP A 48 1.90 -34.31 -38.88
N GLY A 49 0.92 -33.40 -38.85
CA GLY A 49 -0.39 -33.58 -39.49
C GLY A 49 -1.38 -34.46 -38.71
N GLY A 50 -1.03 -34.92 -37.50
CA GLY A 50 -1.91 -35.65 -36.60
C GLY A 50 -2.27 -34.86 -35.35
N THR A 51 -3.52 -34.97 -34.89
CA THR A 51 -3.97 -34.41 -33.61
C THR A 51 -3.41 -35.26 -32.46
N LEU A 52 -2.58 -34.65 -31.61
CA LEU A 52 -1.98 -35.27 -30.43
C LEU A 52 -2.91 -35.24 -29.20
N GLY A 53 -3.78 -34.24 -29.11
CA GLY A 53 -4.66 -34.08 -27.96
C GLY A 53 -5.63 -32.91 -28.11
N VAL A 54 -6.77 -33.03 -27.43
CA VAL A 54 -7.79 -31.99 -27.35
C VAL A 54 -8.18 -31.83 -25.89
N ASP A 55 -8.26 -30.59 -25.42
CA ASP A 55 -8.77 -30.28 -24.08
C ASP A 55 -9.77 -29.12 -24.14
N ARG A 56 -10.67 -29.06 -23.15
CA ARG A 56 -11.65 -27.98 -23.01
C ARG A 56 -11.79 -27.56 -21.56
N LEU A 57 -11.71 -26.25 -21.33
CA LEU A 57 -11.97 -25.63 -20.04
C LEU A 57 -12.99 -24.50 -20.18
N THR A 58 -13.69 -24.21 -19.10
CA THR A 58 -14.65 -23.11 -19.01
C THR A 58 -14.10 -22.05 -18.06
N LEU A 59 -14.12 -20.79 -18.49
CA LEU A 59 -13.70 -19.62 -17.73
C LEU A 59 -14.91 -18.71 -17.53
N SER A 60 -15.32 -18.46 -16.28
CA SER A 60 -16.37 -17.47 -16.01
C SER A 60 -15.72 -16.10 -15.79
N VAL A 61 -16.11 -15.12 -16.60
CA VAL A 61 -15.61 -13.74 -16.54
C VAL A 61 -16.71 -12.85 -16.00
N GLY A 62 -16.42 -12.03 -15.01
CA GLY A 62 -17.38 -11.09 -14.44
C GLY A 62 -16.71 -9.92 -13.74
N PRO A 63 -17.50 -8.92 -13.29
CA PRO A 63 -16.97 -7.88 -12.42
C PRO A 63 -16.31 -8.52 -11.20
N GLY A 64 -15.13 -8.03 -10.82
CA GLY A 64 -14.45 -8.51 -9.62
C GLY A 64 -15.25 -8.12 -8.37
N ASP A 65 -15.78 -9.11 -7.65
CA ASP A 65 -16.45 -8.90 -6.36
C ASP A 65 -15.46 -8.51 -5.23
N GLU A 66 -14.20 -8.22 -5.54
CA GLU A 66 -13.16 -7.89 -4.56
C GLU A 66 -13.47 -6.61 -3.77
N GLU A 67 -14.25 -5.68 -4.34
CA GLU A 67 -14.70 -4.49 -3.62
C GLU A 67 -15.74 -4.81 -2.52
N TYR A 68 -16.35 -6.00 -2.55
CA TYR A 68 -17.35 -6.47 -1.58
C TYR A 68 -16.90 -7.69 -0.75
N PHE A 69 -15.71 -8.25 -0.98
CA PHE A 69 -15.15 -9.29 -0.13
C PHE A 69 -14.55 -8.65 1.14
N ASP A 70 -15.22 -8.85 2.27
CA ASP A 70 -14.80 -8.36 3.61
C ASP A 70 -14.86 -6.82 3.80
N ALA A 71 -15.86 -6.15 3.22
CA ALA A 71 -16.22 -4.76 3.53
C ALA A 71 -16.69 -4.56 5.00
N GLY A 72 -16.66 -5.62 5.81
CA GLY A 72 -16.96 -5.60 7.23
C GLY A 72 -15.82 -4.99 8.03
N ARG A 73 -16.12 -3.95 8.81
CA ARG A 73 -15.17 -3.41 9.79
C ARG A 73 -14.71 -4.53 10.74
N ARG A 74 -13.42 -4.90 10.70
CA ARG A 74 -12.77 -5.90 11.58
C ARG A 74 -12.71 -5.42 13.03
N THR A 75 -13.88 -5.35 13.64
CA THR A 75 -14.14 -4.68 14.93
C THR A 75 -13.32 -5.29 16.07
N ALA A 76 -13.13 -6.62 16.07
CA ALA A 76 -12.29 -7.29 17.05
C ALA A 76 -10.82 -6.85 16.95
N LEU A 77 -10.26 -6.79 15.73
CA LEU A 77 -8.89 -6.35 15.49
C LEU A 77 -8.71 -4.87 15.85
N LEU A 78 -9.62 -4.00 15.41
CA LEU A 78 -9.54 -2.56 15.70
C LEU A 78 -9.68 -2.26 17.20
N ARG A 79 -10.52 -3.00 17.91
CA ARG A 79 -10.64 -2.90 19.38
C ARG A 79 -9.35 -3.35 20.06
N ARG A 80 -8.73 -4.43 19.56
CA ARG A 80 -7.46 -4.94 20.08
C ARG A 80 -6.33 -3.94 19.87
N VAL A 81 -6.21 -3.37 18.67
CA VAL A 81 -5.24 -2.31 18.37
C VAL A 81 -5.42 -1.14 19.33
N ALA A 82 -6.66 -0.64 19.50
CA ALA A 82 -6.93 0.44 20.44
C ALA A 82 -6.53 0.08 21.88
N SER A 83 -6.83 -1.13 22.36
CA SER A 83 -6.44 -1.55 23.71
C SER A 83 -4.93 -1.71 23.89
N GLU A 84 -4.21 -2.19 22.87
CA GLU A 84 -2.76 -2.41 22.95
C GLU A 84 -1.96 -1.11 22.80
N THR A 85 -2.47 -0.12 22.05
CA THR A 85 -1.82 1.19 21.88
C THR A 85 -2.25 2.24 22.90
N GLY A 86 -3.17 1.91 23.82
CA GLY A 86 -3.76 2.87 24.75
C GLY A 86 -4.75 3.85 24.11
N GLY A 87 -5.17 3.59 22.87
CA GLY A 87 -6.18 4.36 22.15
C GLY A 87 -7.61 4.01 22.55
N ARG A 88 -8.58 4.77 22.01
CA ARG A 88 -10.02 4.52 22.21
C ARG A 88 -10.69 4.05 20.93
N PHE A 89 -11.63 3.11 21.08
CA PHE A 89 -12.42 2.58 19.97
C PHE A 89 -13.79 3.28 19.90
N TYR A 90 -14.12 3.84 18.73
CA TYR A 90 -15.39 4.54 18.52
C TYR A 90 -16.33 3.78 17.58
N THR A 91 -17.62 4.01 17.80
CA THR A 91 -18.73 3.53 16.97
C THR A 91 -19.49 4.73 16.42
N PRO A 92 -20.32 4.57 15.39
CA PRO A 92 -21.17 5.67 14.90
C PRO A 92 -22.02 6.32 16.01
N ALA A 93 -22.40 5.55 17.04
CA ALA A 93 -23.14 6.06 18.19
C ALA A 93 -22.27 6.84 19.20
N SER A 94 -20.97 6.54 19.27
CA SER A 94 -20.05 7.14 20.24
C SER A 94 -19.08 8.16 19.64
N VAL A 95 -19.06 8.34 18.32
CA VAL A 95 -18.14 9.26 17.63
C VAL A 95 -18.37 10.73 18.01
N ALA A 96 -19.57 11.06 18.50
CA ALA A 96 -19.89 12.41 18.94
C ALA A 96 -19.06 12.88 20.14
N SER A 97 -18.50 11.98 20.95
CA SER A 97 -17.62 12.32 22.08
C SER A 97 -16.13 12.40 21.70
N LEU A 98 -15.80 12.13 20.43
CA LEU A 98 -14.43 12.13 19.93
C LEU A 98 -13.76 13.51 20.07
N PRO A 99 -14.40 14.66 19.74
CA PRO A 99 -13.77 15.96 19.87
C PRO A 99 -13.30 16.25 21.29
N GLU A 100 -14.13 15.94 22.29
CA GLU A 100 -13.80 16.12 23.70
C GLU A 100 -12.67 15.17 24.12
N ASP A 101 -12.76 13.90 23.73
CA ASP A 101 -11.75 12.90 24.06
C ASP A 101 -10.37 13.20 23.42
N VAL A 102 -10.34 13.82 22.23
CA VAL A 102 -9.10 14.28 21.58
C VAL A 102 -8.49 15.47 22.32
N GLN A 103 -9.30 16.39 22.87
CA GLN A 103 -8.77 17.51 23.66
C GLN A 103 -8.14 17.06 24.98
N TYR A 104 -8.67 16.00 25.60
CA TYR A 104 -8.10 15.42 26.82
C TYR A 104 -6.99 14.38 26.55
N THR A 105 -6.88 13.86 25.33
CA THR A 105 -5.78 12.97 24.94
C THR A 105 -4.53 13.79 24.62
N GLY A 106 -3.94 14.39 25.66
CA GLY A 106 -2.49 14.65 25.72
C GLY A 106 -1.70 13.34 25.83
N GLY A 107 -2.11 12.32 25.07
CA GLY A 107 -1.57 10.97 25.10
C GLY A 107 -0.40 10.87 24.15
N GLY A 108 0.81 11.15 24.65
CA GLY A 108 2.01 10.38 24.32
C GLY A 108 2.42 10.27 22.85
N VAL A 109 2.08 11.20 21.98
CA VAL A 109 3.00 11.51 20.89
C VAL A 109 4.04 12.40 21.54
N THR A 110 5.25 11.87 21.73
CA THR A 110 6.41 12.70 22.02
C THR A 110 6.53 13.66 20.84
N LEU A 111 5.86 14.80 20.92
CA LEU A 111 6.15 15.93 20.08
C LEU A 111 7.59 16.26 20.46
N VAL A 112 8.52 15.81 19.62
CA VAL A 112 9.90 16.28 19.68
C VAL A 112 9.79 17.75 19.30
N GLU A 113 9.51 18.58 20.28
CA GLU A 113 9.59 20.02 20.15
C GLU A 113 11.08 20.33 20.09
N GLU A 114 11.62 20.32 18.86
CA GLU A 114 12.96 20.78 18.57
C GLU A 114 12.97 22.29 18.84
N ARG A 115 13.29 22.65 20.08
CA ARG A 115 13.56 24.04 20.43
C ARG A 115 14.97 24.34 19.94
N ASP A 116 15.05 25.18 18.92
CA ASP A 116 16.31 25.72 18.46
C ASP A 116 17.03 26.38 19.64
N LEU A 117 18.16 25.81 20.05
CA LEU A 117 19.00 26.37 21.11
C LEU A 117 19.41 27.81 20.77
N TRP A 118 19.51 28.13 19.48
CA TRP A 118 19.80 29.45 18.93
C TRP A 118 18.77 30.52 19.29
N ASP A 119 17.50 30.16 19.49
CA ASP A 119 16.45 31.12 19.82
C ASP A 119 16.39 31.45 21.32
N MET A 120 17.29 30.89 22.14
CA MET A 120 17.36 31.21 23.57
C MET A 120 18.13 32.52 23.83
N PRO A 121 17.48 33.59 24.35
CA PRO A 121 18.14 34.86 24.65
C PRO A 121 19.34 34.74 25.59
N PHE A 122 19.36 33.69 26.41
CA PHE A 122 20.47 33.38 27.31
C PHE A 122 21.80 33.11 26.59
N LEU A 123 21.81 32.39 25.46
CA LEU A 123 23.05 32.11 24.72
C LEU A 123 23.64 33.40 24.12
N PHE A 124 22.79 34.30 23.64
CA PHE A 124 23.20 35.61 23.17
C PHE A 124 23.84 36.43 24.30
N LEU A 125 23.20 36.49 25.47
CA LEU A 125 23.75 37.19 26.64
C LEU A 125 25.06 36.57 27.14
N LEU A 126 25.18 35.24 27.12
CA LEU A 126 26.40 34.54 27.48
C LEU A 126 27.56 34.90 26.53
N LEU A 127 27.30 34.92 25.22
CA LEU A 127 28.30 35.26 24.21
C LEU A 127 28.76 36.72 24.33
N VAL A 128 27.81 37.66 24.45
CA VAL A 128 28.11 39.08 24.71
C VAL A 128 28.90 39.25 26.01
N GLY A 129 28.54 38.49 27.06
CA GLY A 129 29.23 38.49 28.35
C GLY A 129 30.67 37.98 28.24
N LEU A 130 30.91 36.89 27.51
CA LEU A 130 32.24 36.32 27.30
C LEU A 130 33.14 37.27 26.49
N VAL A 131 32.64 37.83 25.39
CA VAL A 131 33.38 38.80 24.58
C VAL A 131 33.64 40.09 25.36
N GLY A 132 32.64 40.59 26.08
CA GLY A 132 32.78 41.78 26.94
C GLY A 132 33.74 41.55 28.11
N ALA A 133 33.70 40.37 28.74
CA ALA A 133 34.62 39.99 29.79
C ALA A 133 36.04 39.85 29.27
N GLU A 134 36.24 39.22 28.12
CA GLU A 134 37.53 39.12 27.46
C GLU A 134 38.09 40.51 27.14
N TRP A 135 37.30 41.38 26.52
CA TRP A 135 37.70 42.76 26.24
C TRP A 135 38.02 43.52 27.53
N GLY A 136 37.20 43.38 28.57
CA GLY A 136 37.43 43.98 29.88
C GLY A 136 38.72 43.47 30.54
N LEU A 137 39.01 42.18 30.44
CA LEU A 137 40.26 41.56 30.89
C LEU A 137 41.47 42.07 30.10
N ARG A 138 41.36 42.18 28.77
CA ARG A 138 42.41 42.71 27.89
C ARG A 138 42.69 44.19 28.21
N ARG A 139 41.65 45.01 28.42
CA ARG A 139 41.79 46.42 28.80
C ARG A 139 42.38 46.59 30.19
N ARG A 140 41.97 45.76 31.18
CA ARG A 140 42.55 45.78 32.54
C ARG A 140 44.01 45.35 32.57
N ARG A 141 44.44 44.50 31.63
CA ARG A 141 45.83 44.02 31.49
C ARG A 141 46.67 44.88 30.54
N GLY A 142 46.11 45.95 29.97
CA GLY A 142 46.84 46.92 29.14
C GLY A 142 47.25 46.42 27.75
N LEU A 143 46.56 45.40 27.22
CA LEU A 143 46.87 44.80 25.90
C LEU A 143 46.10 45.45 24.73
N VAL A 144 45.29 46.47 25.00
CA VAL A 144 44.57 47.34 24.04
C VAL A 144 44.42 48.74 24.63
#